data_AF-A0A4R2ICI1-F1
#
_entry.id   AF-A0A4R2ICI1-F1
#
_cell.length_a   1.000
_cell.length_b   1.000
_cell.length_c   1.000
_cell.angle_alpha   90.00
_cell.angle_beta   90.00
_cell.angle_gamma   90.00
#
_symmetry.space_group_name_H-M   'P 1'
#
loop_
_entity.id
_entity.type
_entity.pdbx_description
1 polymer ?
#
loop_
_entity_poly.entity_id
_entity_poly.type
_entity_poly.pdbx_seq_one_letter_code
_entity_poly.pdbx_strand_id
1 'polypeptide(L)'
;MLKKLILASALMAAGSAYAQENTDISGANFQSGKADAALAALGKQAAASGSRLVITAPAEWHAKIAAKVKAGGNADVVLREGFYENVLVRVESKAAAAAAAPKVAETSKADAEKAKAEAAKAKAEAERVKAEAEKAKAEAELEKSRAEAEKARAEAEAAKARAEAEAAAARAATQAPAAAAPAAVAAAPKAAPADDADAIRARFEKTLNDGRSADGNLSVAALQSGDTLYVDGPVRAVTRREGRRLALYWLDGDIDVRRSELKPLATNRYQVLSAVRGEGTLRKEFAAGAASLTAREPADGSPARTSLEKSLNDGHAISETIEPAKLKSGDVIYVSGDAAAVVRRIGRDIVRFWLVGTLDLQQAGLQADGANKYKVLNDTVH
;
A
#
# COMPACT_ATOMS: atom_id res chain seq x y z
N MET A 1 42.18 21.10 80.72
CA MET A 1 41.64 22.22 79.91
C MET A 1 42.28 22.15 78.53
N LEU A 2 41.54 22.48 77.47
CA LEU A 2 41.82 22.23 76.04
C LEU A 2 41.62 20.78 75.57
N LYS A 3 40.87 20.63 74.45
CA LYS A 3 40.61 19.44 73.60
C LYS A 3 39.18 18.89 73.59
N LYS A 4 38.15 19.73 73.44
CA LYS A 4 36.81 19.30 72.95
C LYS A 4 36.07 20.46 72.27
N LEU A 5 36.56 20.97 71.14
CA LEU A 5 35.84 21.98 70.36
C LEU A 5 36.36 22.09 68.91
N ILE A 6 36.55 20.96 68.22
CA ILE A 6 36.78 20.94 66.76
C ILE A 6 36.16 19.65 66.21
N LEU A 7 34.83 19.60 66.10
CA LEU A 7 34.14 18.52 65.38
C LEU A 7 32.70 18.94 65.00
N ALA A 8 32.52 20.04 64.26
CA ALA A 8 31.18 20.46 63.84
C ALA A 8 31.13 21.27 62.52
N SER A 9 32.10 21.12 61.60
CA SER A 9 32.18 22.03 60.43
C SER A 9 32.58 21.38 59.09
N ALA A 10 32.63 20.06 58.98
CA ALA A 10 33.17 19.41 57.77
C ALA A 10 32.29 18.27 57.22
N LEU A 11 30.96 18.44 57.22
CA LEU A 11 30.04 17.47 56.59
C LEU A 11 28.85 18.14 55.87
N MET A 12 29.10 19.26 55.18
CA MET A 12 28.09 20.01 54.41
C MET A 12 28.58 20.36 52.99
N ALA A 13 29.50 19.57 52.41
CA ALA A 13 30.00 19.78 51.05
C ALA A 13 30.09 18.49 50.22
N ALA A 14 29.30 17.47 50.56
CA ALA A 14 29.01 16.39 49.62
C ALA A 14 27.92 16.91 48.67
N GLY A 15 28.35 17.54 47.58
CA GLY A 15 27.46 18.01 46.53
C GLY A 15 26.63 16.84 46.01
N SER A 16 25.32 16.92 46.21
CA SER A 16 24.34 16.07 45.57
C SER A 16 24.50 16.23 44.06
N ALA A 17 25.22 15.31 43.43
CA ALA A 17 25.13 15.12 41.99
C ALA A 17 23.72 14.60 41.71
N TYR A 18 22.76 15.53 41.54
CA TYR A 18 21.43 15.24 41.03
C TYR A 18 21.61 14.66 39.63
N ALA A 19 21.65 13.34 39.54
CA ALA A 19 21.47 12.62 38.29
C ALA A 19 20.21 13.19 37.61
N GLN A 20 20.28 13.43 36.30
CA GLN A 20 19.13 13.92 35.52
C GLN A 20 17.96 12.97 35.73
N GLU A 21 17.05 13.36 36.63
CA GLU A 21 15.86 12.59 36.94
C GLU A 21 14.88 12.83 35.79
N ASN A 22 14.83 11.85 34.88
CA ASN A 22 13.83 11.80 33.84
C ASN A 22 12.65 11.01 34.41
N THR A 23 11.53 11.69 34.66
CA THR A 23 10.28 11.03 35.03
C THR A 23 9.44 10.83 33.77
N ASP A 24 9.14 9.58 33.44
CA ASP A 24 8.23 9.24 32.35
C ASP A 24 6.83 8.97 32.92
N ILE A 25 5.83 9.69 32.41
CA ILE A 25 4.43 9.57 32.82
C ILE A 25 3.64 9.14 31.59
N SER A 26 3.06 7.95 31.62
CA SER A 26 2.21 7.48 30.53
C SER A 26 0.98 8.36 30.33
N GLY A 27 0.51 8.46 29.09
CA GLY A 27 -0.67 9.23 28.72
C GLY A 27 -1.93 8.79 29.46
N ALA A 28 -2.10 7.48 29.66
CA ALA A 28 -3.20 6.93 30.44
C ALA A 28 -3.20 7.44 31.90
N ASN A 29 -2.02 7.54 32.54
CA ASN A 29 -1.89 8.07 33.89
C ASN A 29 -2.11 9.59 33.94
N PHE A 30 -1.71 10.31 32.89
CA PHE A 30 -1.96 11.75 32.77
C PHE A 30 -3.45 12.08 32.53
N GLN A 31 -4.10 11.34 31.64
CA GLN A 31 -5.52 11.53 31.33
C GLN A 31 -6.42 11.16 32.50
N SER A 32 -6.12 10.07 33.22
CA SER A 32 -6.86 9.66 34.42
C SER A 32 -6.62 10.56 35.64
N GLY A 33 -5.76 11.58 35.56
CA GLY A 33 -5.45 12.51 36.65
C GLY A 33 -4.53 11.95 37.72
N LYS A 34 -4.12 10.67 37.62
CA LYS A 34 -3.16 10.05 38.56
C LYS A 34 -1.80 10.75 38.57
N ALA A 35 -1.43 11.39 37.45
CA ALA A 35 -0.20 12.17 37.33
C ALA A 35 -0.23 13.56 37.98
N ASP A 36 -1.41 14.07 38.36
CA ASP A 36 -1.57 15.45 38.81
C ASP A 36 -0.74 15.76 40.05
N ALA A 37 -0.72 14.85 41.03
CA ALA A 37 0.05 14.98 42.26
C ALA A 37 1.57 14.96 42.00
N ALA A 38 2.01 14.12 41.06
CA ALA A 38 3.42 14.03 40.67
C ALA A 38 3.90 15.31 39.97
N LEU A 39 3.11 15.85 39.03
CA LEU A 39 3.43 17.12 38.35
C LEU A 39 3.45 18.30 39.31
N ALA A 40 2.53 18.36 40.28
CA ALA A 40 2.54 19.38 41.32
C ALA A 40 3.76 19.22 42.25
N ALA A 41 4.13 18.01 42.64
CA ALA A 41 5.32 17.77 43.45
C ALA A 41 6.61 18.20 42.73
N LEU A 42 6.73 17.88 41.43
CA LEU A 42 7.85 18.30 40.58
C LEU A 42 7.89 19.83 40.43
N GLY A 43 6.74 20.48 40.22
CA GLY A 43 6.64 21.95 40.19
C GLY A 43 7.10 22.60 41.49
N LYS A 44 6.70 22.04 42.64
CA LYS A 44 7.13 22.50 43.96
C LYS A 44 8.64 22.34 44.16
N GLN A 45 9.19 21.19 43.78
CA GLN A 45 10.62 20.90 43.90
C GLN A 45 11.46 21.78 42.97
N ALA A 46 11.02 22.00 41.73
CA ALA A 46 11.69 22.88 40.78
C ALA A 46 11.67 24.34 41.26
N ALA A 47 10.53 24.82 41.77
CA ALA A 47 10.43 26.15 42.36
C ALA A 47 11.34 26.32 43.59
N ALA A 48 11.41 25.32 44.47
CA ALA A 48 12.27 25.36 45.67
C ALA A 48 13.76 25.30 45.33
N SER A 49 14.14 24.55 44.28
CA SER A 49 15.54 24.41 43.85
C SER A 49 15.99 25.47 42.84
N GLY A 50 15.07 26.30 42.33
CA GLY A 50 15.35 27.23 41.23
C GLY A 50 15.69 26.54 39.91
N SER A 51 15.31 25.27 39.75
CA SER A 51 15.55 24.47 38.54
C SER A 51 14.46 24.70 37.49
N ARG A 52 14.81 24.45 36.23
CA ARG A 52 13.88 24.50 35.10
C ARG A 52 13.32 23.11 34.82
N LEU A 53 12.03 23.03 34.54
CA LEU A 53 11.37 21.80 34.07
C LEU A 53 11.24 21.85 32.56
N VAL A 54 11.86 20.91 31.86
CA VAL A 54 11.64 20.70 30.43
C VAL A 54 10.68 19.54 30.27
N ILE A 55 9.47 19.80 29.77
CA ILE A 55 8.41 18.80 29.64
C ILE A 55 8.08 18.61 28.17
N THR A 56 8.20 17.37 27.69
CA THR A 56 7.87 17.00 26.31
C THR A 56 6.55 16.23 26.31
N ALA A 57 5.52 16.76 25.64
CA ALA A 57 4.18 16.19 25.59
C ALA A 57 3.39 16.68 24.35
N PRO A 58 2.29 16.02 23.97
CA PRO A 58 1.37 16.51 22.93
C PRO A 58 0.87 17.94 23.24
N ALA A 59 0.73 18.77 22.20
CA ALA A 59 0.38 20.19 22.34
C ALA A 59 -0.95 20.42 23.10
N GLU A 60 -1.93 19.54 22.88
CA GLU A 60 -3.23 19.58 23.56
C GLU A 60 -3.16 19.37 25.09
N TRP A 61 -2.06 18.82 25.61
CA TRP A 61 -1.88 18.61 27.06
C TRP A 61 -1.12 19.74 27.74
N HIS A 62 -0.49 20.64 26.98
CA HIS A 62 0.40 21.68 27.49
C HIS A 62 -0.26 22.59 28.51
N ALA A 63 -1.48 23.05 28.24
CA ALA A 63 -2.23 23.91 29.16
C ALA A 63 -2.52 23.21 30.50
N LYS A 64 -2.91 21.93 30.45
CA LYS A 64 -3.19 21.12 31.66
C LYS A 64 -1.91 20.85 32.45
N ILE A 65 -0.82 20.47 31.78
CA ILE A 65 0.49 20.27 32.40
C ILE A 65 0.97 21.56 33.09
N ALA A 66 0.95 22.69 32.37
CA ALA A 66 1.37 23.98 32.91
C ALA A 66 0.56 24.36 34.17
N ALA A 67 -0.77 24.17 34.13
CA ALA A 67 -1.63 24.44 35.28
C ALA A 67 -1.28 23.57 36.49
N LYS A 68 -1.03 22.27 36.29
CA LYS A 68 -0.70 21.33 37.38
C LYS A 68 0.68 21.57 37.98
N VAL A 69 1.67 21.86 37.14
CA VAL A 69 3.01 22.23 37.61
C VAL A 69 2.96 23.55 38.39
N LYS A 70 2.22 24.55 37.88
CA LYS A 70 2.04 25.84 38.55
C LYS A 70 1.29 25.74 39.87
N ALA A 71 0.35 24.78 40.00
CA ALA A 71 -0.31 24.50 41.27
C ALA A 71 0.66 23.99 42.36
N GLY A 72 1.79 23.39 41.96
CA GLY A 72 2.88 23.00 42.84
C GLY A 72 3.81 24.14 43.26
N GLY A 73 3.97 25.15 42.41
CA GLY A 73 4.83 26.32 42.62
C GLY A 73 5.16 27.05 41.32
N ASN A 74 5.70 28.26 41.42
CA ASN A 74 6.12 29.07 40.25
C ASN A 74 7.47 28.59 39.68
N ALA A 75 7.53 27.37 39.16
CA ALA A 75 8.70 26.85 38.46
C ALA A 75 8.85 27.44 37.05
N ASP A 76 10.08 27.53 36.55
CA ASP A 76 10.37 27.85 35.15
C ASP A 76 10.12 26.59 34.30
N VAL A 77 9.11 26.62 33.41
CA VAL A 77 8.67 25.46 32.64
C VAL A 77 8.85 25.73 31.15
N VAL A 78 9.57 24.84 30.48
CA VAL A 78 9.72 24.81 29.02
C VAL A 78 8.96 23.61 28.48
N LEU A 79 7.88 23.88 27.75
CA LEU A 79 7.06 22.88 27.10
C LEU A 79 7.62 22.62 25.69
N ARG A 80 7.81 21.35 25.35
CA ARG A 80 8.19 20.89 24.03
C ARG A 80 7.10 19.98 23.49
N GLU A 81 6.87 20.08 22.18
CA GLU A 81 5.96 19.18 21.50
C GLU A 81 6.59 17.80 21.39
N GLY A 82 5.87 16.80 21.86
CA GLY A 82 6.25 15.40 21.81
C GLY A 82 5.23 14.61 21.02
N PHE A 83 5.70 13.73 20.13
CA PHE A 83 4.85 12.85 19.32
C PHE A 83 4.32 11.63 20.09
N TYR A 84 4.88 11.35 21.28
CA TYR A 84 4.55 10.15 22.03
C TYR A 84 3.32 10.36 22.93
N GLU A 85 2.53 9.31 23.15
CA GLU A 85 1.47 9.27 24.17
C GLU A 85 2.02 9.33 25.61
N ASN A 86 3.25 9.79 25.82
CA ASN A 86 3.93 9.85 27.11
C ASN A 86 4.41 11.28 27.40
N VAL A 87 4.38 11.66 28.67
CA VAL A 87 4.88 12.95 29.17
C VAL A 87 6.25 12.73 29.79
N LEU A 88 7.28 13.24 29.12
CA LEU A 88 8.66 13.17 29.60
C LEU A 88 8.99 14.46 30.35
N VAL A 89 9.31 14.35 31.64
CA VAL A 89 9.73 15.48 32.48
C VAL A 89 11.21 15.37 32.79
N ARG A 90 11.98 16.42 32.48
CA ARG A 90 13.39 16.55 32.84
C ARG A 90 13.60 17.78 33.71
N VAL A 91 14.31 17.61 34.83
CA VAL A 91 14.73 18.71 35.71
C VAL A 91 16.14 19.16 35.31
N GLU A 92 16.29 20.42 34.91
CA GLU A 92 17.57 21.03 34.57
C GLU A 92 17.97 22.07 35.64
N SER A 93 19.14 21.89 36.25
CA SER A 93 19.67 22.89 37.18
C SER A 93 20.17 24.11 36.42
N LYS A 94 19.78 25.31 36.87
CA LYS A 94 20.14 26.59 36.24
C LYS A 94 21.66 26.82 36.13
N ALA A 95 22.46 26.15 36.96
CA ALA A 95 23.93 26.22 36.95
C ALA A 95 24.58 25.41 35.80
N ALA A 96 23.92 24.37 35.27
CA ALA A 96 24.48 23.54 34.19
C ALA A 96 24.36 24.18 32.80
N ALA A 97 23.41 25.11 32.61
CA ALA A 97 23.20 25.79 31.33
C ALA A 97 24.30 26.83 30.99
N ALA A 98 25.04 27.33 31.98
CA ALA A 98 26.05 28.38 31.78
C ALA A 98 27.46 27.87 31.44
N ALA A 99 27.77 26.59 31.68
CA ALA A 99 29.11 26.02 31.48
C ALA A 99 29.36 25.43 30.07
N ALA A 100 28.34 25.36 29.21
CA ALA A 100 28.46 24.77 27.86
C ALA A 100 28.86 25.78 26.76
N ALA A 101 29.05 27.06 27.08
CA ALA A 101 29.17 28.12 26.09
C ALA A 101 30.55 28.30 25.40
N PRO A 102 31.74 27.98 25.96
CA PRO A 102 32.99 28.32 25.27
C PRO A 102 33.52 27.21 24.34
N LYS A 103 32.94 25.99 24.35
CA LYS A 103 33.41 24.87 23.51
C LYS A 103 32.76 24.77 22.12
N VAL A 104 31.85 25.69 21.78
CA VAL A 104 31.04 25.66 20.55
C VAL A 104 31.74 26.35 19.37
N ALA A 105 32.79 27.16 19.61
CA ALA A 105 33.45 27.95 18.56
C ALA A 105 34.52 27.18 17.75
N GLU A 106 35.12 26.11 18.29
CA GLU A 106 36.08 25.27 17.55
C GLU A 106 35.40 24.09 16.85
N THR A 107 34.33 23.52 17.41
CA THR A 107 33.55 22.46 16.75
C THR A 107 32.79 22.97 15.52
N SER A 108 32.37 24.24 15.51
CA SER A 108 31.62 24.81 14.39
C SER A 108 32.42 24.97 13.09
N LYS A 109 33.77 25.06 13.14
CA LYS A 109 34.60 25.00 11.92
C LYS A 109 34.79 23.58 11.41
N ALA A 110 34.95 22.59 12.30
CA ALA A 110 35.04 21.19 11.93
C ALA A 110 33.71 20.64 11.38
N ASP A 111 32.58 21.03 11.98
CA ASP A 111 31.24 20.65 11.51
C ASP A 111 30.89 21.31 10.16
N ALA A 112 31.36 22.54 9.90
CA ALA A 112 31.18 23.21 8.62
C ALA A 112 31.97 22.54 7.48
N GLU A 113 33.16 21.99 7.76
CA GLU A 113 33.95 21.25 6.78
C GLU A 113 33.37 19.85 6.52
N LYS A 114 32.88 19.18 7.58
CA LYS A 114 32.18 17.88 7.48
C LYS A 114 30.87 18.00 6.70
N ALA A 115 30.10 19.07 6.91
CA ALA A 115 28.88 19.35 6.16
C ALA A 115 29.14 19.61 4.66
N LYS A 116 30.26 20.25 4.31
CA LYS A 116 30.66 20.42 2.89
C LYS A 116 31.06 19.09 2.25
N ALA A 117 31.75 18.20 2.98
CA ALA A 117 32.12 16.88 2.49
C ALA A 117 30.88 15.97 2.30
N GLU A 118 29.92 15.99 3.22
CA GLU A 118 28.65 15.26 3.07
C GLU A 118 27.79 15.81 1.93
N ALA A 119 27.72 17.13 1.75
CA ALA A 119 27.02 17.74 0.63
C ALA A 119 27.63 17.38 -0.73
N ALA A 120 28.96 17.28 -0.82
CA ALA A 120 29.62 16.82 -2.04
C ALA A 120 29.33 15.33 -2.33
N LYS A 121 29.32 14.49 -1.29
CA LYS A 121 29.01 13.06 -1.42
C LYS A 121 27.54 12.81 -1.81
N ALA A 122 26.61 13.58 -1.24
CA ALA A 122 25.19 13.53 -1.60
C ALA A 122 24.94 13.97 -3.05
N LYS A 123 25.67 14.99 -3.54
CA LYS A 123 25.60 15.38 -4.97
C LYS A 123 26.14 14.30 -5.90
N ALA A 124 27.25 13.65 -5.57
CA ALA A 124 27.81 12.56 -6.37
C ALA A 124 26.89 11.32 -6.39
N GLU A 125 26.25 11.00 -5.26
CA GLU A 125 25.28 9.91 -5.19
C GLU A 125 24.00 10.22 -5.98
N ALA A 126 23.52 11.47 -5.93
CA ALA A 126 22.38 11.91 -6.73
C ALA A 126 22.66 11.87 -8.24
N GLU A 127 23.87 12.23 -8.69
CA GLU A 127 24.27 12.08 -10.10
C GLU A 127 24.35 10.62 -10.52
N ARG A 128 24.91 9.75 -9.67
CA ARG A 128 24.99 8.32 -9.96
C ARG A 128 23.60 7.69 -10.07
N VAL A 129 22.66 8.05 -9.19
CA VAL A 129 21.27 7.56 -9.25
C VAL A 129 20.57 8.05 -10.51
N LYS A 130 20.83 9.29 -10.96
CA LYS A 130 20.30 9.79 -12.24
C LYS A 130 20.86 9.00 -13.43
N ALA A 131 22.15 8.70 -13.45
CA ALA A 131 22.78 7.91 -14.51
C ALA A 131 22.27 6.46 -14.54
N GLU A 132 22.10 5.83 -13.38
CA GLU A 132 21.51 4.47 -13.29
C GLU A 132 20.03 4.47 -13.73
N ALA A 133 19.26 5.51 -13.39
CA ALA A 133 17.87 5.65 -13.82
C ALA A 133 17.74 5.88 -15.34
N GLU A 134 18.64 6.66 -15.94
CA GLU A 134 18.66 6.88 -17.39
C GLU A 134 19.04 5.60 -18.14
N LYS A 135 20.04 4.85 -17.64
CA LYS A 135 20.42 3.55 -18.19
C LYS A 135 19.28 2.53 -18.11
N ALA A 136 18.56 2.46 -16.98
CA ALA A 136 17.42 1.58 -16.81
C ALA A 136 16.26 1.92 -17.77
N LYS A 137 16.02 3.21 -18.04
CA LYS A 137 15.03 3.64 -19.04
C LYS A 137 15.43 3.20 -20.45
N ALA A 138 16.70 3.37 -20.81
CA ALA A 138 17.20 2.95 -22.13
C ALA A 138 17.11 1.43 -22.32
N GLU A 139 17.43 0.63 -21.29
CA GLU A 139 17.29 -0.83 -21.34
C GLU A 139 15.82 -1.27 -21.47
N ALA A 140 14.90 -0.62 -20.74
CA ALA A 140 13.47 -0.91 -20.84
C ALA A 140 12.88 -0.56 -22.22
N GLU A 141 13.30 0.55 -22.84
CA GLU A 141 12.88 0.92 -24.19
C GLU A 141 13.43 -0.05 -25.26
N LEU A 142 14.65 -0.52 -25.07
CA LEU A 142 15.26 -1.52 -25.95
C LEU A 142 14.57 -2.90 -25.80
N GLU A 143 14.15 -3.28 -24.60
CA GLU A 143 13.39 -4.52 -24.38
C GLU A 143 11.98 -4.42 -24.99
N LYS A 144 11.31 -3.28 -24.84
CA LYS A 144 10.00 -3.03 -25.44
C LYS A 144 10.05 -3.11 -26.97
N SER A 145 11.04 -2.48 -27.60
CA SER A 145 11.20 -2.55 -29.06
C SER A 145 11.53 -3.96 -29.56
N ARG A 146 12.27 -4.78 -28.78
CA ARG A 146 12.49 -6.20 -29.10
C ARG A 146 11.20 -7.02 -29.01
N ALA A 147 10.40 -6.81 -27.96
CA ALA A 147 9.12 -7.50 -27.80
C ALA A 147 8.12 -7.14 -28.92
N GLU A 148 8.06 -5.87 -29.33
CA GLU A 148 7.23 -5.43 -30.46
C GLU A 148 7.71 -6.05 -31.79
N ALA A 149 9.03 -6.11 -32.02
CA ALA A 149 9.60 -6.75 -33.20
C ALA A 149 9.34 -8.27 -33.24
N GLU A 150 9.39 -8.96 -32.10
CA GLU A 150 9.08 -10.39 -32.00
C GLU A 150 7.59 -10.66 -32.24
N LYS A 151 6.71 -9.83 -31.67
CA LYS A 151 5.26 -9.92 -31.91
C LYS A 151 4.93 -9.72 -33.39
N ALA A 152 5.55 -8.72 -34.05
CA ALA A 152 5.36 -8.49 -35.48
C ALA A 152 5.83 -9.68 -36.34
N ARG A 153 6.92 -10.36 -35.96
CA ARG A 153 7.38 -11.58 -36.63
C ARG A 153 6.40 -12.73 -36.45
N ALA A 154 5.89 -12.94 -35.24
CA ALA A 154 4.91 -13.99 -34.95
C ALA A 154 3.58 -13.76 -35.71
N GLU A 155 3.10 -12.52 -35.79
CA GLU A 155 1.90 -12.17 -36.58
C GLU A 155 2.11 -12.40 -38.08
N ALA A 156 3.28 -12.05 -38.62
CA ALA A 156 3.62 -12.30 -40.03
C ALA A 156 3.69 -13.81 -40.35
N GLU A 157 4.25 -14.62 -39.45
CA GLU A 157 4.30 -16.08 -39.59
C GLU A 157 2.90 -16.71 -39.52
N ALA A 158 2.06 -16.26 -38.57
CA ALA A 158 0.68 -16.71 -38.47
C ALA A 158 -0.16 -16.33 -39.70
N ALA A 159 0.04 -15.14 -40.27
CA ALA A 159 -0.62 -14.72 -41.51
C ALA A 159 -0.19 -15.60 -42.69
N LYS A 160 1.10 -15.94 -42.79
CA LYS A 160 1.61 -16.85 -43.82
C LYS A 160 1.01 -18.26 -43.69
N ALA A 161 0.92 -18.79 -42.47
CA ALA A 161 0.31 -20.10 -42.21
C ALA A 161 -1.20 -20.13 -42.55
N ARG A 162 -1.93 -19.04 -42.27
CA ARG A 162 -3.34 -18.90 -42.66
C ARG A 162 -3.52 -18.86 -44.18
N ALA A 163 -2.69 -18.09 -44.89
CA ALA A 163 -2.74 -18.03 -46.34
C ALA A 163 -2.44 -19.40 -46.99
N GLU A 164 -1.51 -20.17 -46.42
CA GLU A 164 -1.19 -21.53 -46.90
C GLU A 164 -2.33 -22.52 -46.60
N ALA A 165 -2.96 -22.44 -45.42
CA ALA A 165 -4.12 -23.25 -45.08
C ALA A 165 -5.34 -22.94 -45.97
N GLU A 166 -5.57 -21.66 -46.29
CA GLU A 166 -6.64 -21.23 -47.19
C GLU A 166 -6.39 -21.70 -48.64
N ALA A 167 -5.14 -21.61 -49.11
CA ALA A 167 -4.75 -22.15 -50.42
C ALA A 167 -4.91 -23.69 -50.48
N ALA A 168 -4.61 -24.41 -49.40
CA ALA A 168 -4.85 -25.84 -49.30
C ALA A 168 -6.35 -26.20 -49.29
N ALA A 169 -7.18 -25.43 -48.58
CA ALA A 169 -8.63 -25.60 -48.56
C ALA A 169 -9.26 -25.36 -49.94
N ALA A 170 -8.81 -24.33 -50.67
CA ALA A 170 -9.27 -24.05 -52.03
C ALA A 170 -8.91 -25.18 -53.03
N ARG A 171 -7.76 -25.84 -52.85
CA ARG A 171 -7.37 -27.03 -53.63
C ARG A 171 -8.18 -28.27 -53.28
N ALA A 172 -8.60 -28.42 -52.02
CA ALA A 172 -9.47 -29.52 -51.60
C ALA A 172 -10.92 -29.35 -52.13
N ALA A 173 -11.41 -28.11 -52.20
CA ALA A 173 -12.76 -27.80 -52.70
C ALA A 173 -12.94 -28.06 -54.20
N THR A 174 -11.87 -28.12 -54.99
CA THR A 174 -11.91 -28.42 -56.43
C THR A 174 -11.95 -29.93 -56.76
N GLN A 175 -11.93 -30.82 -55.76
CA GLN A 175 -11.95 -32.29 -55.96
C GLN A 175 -13.21 -33.00 -55.40
N ALA A 176 -14.22 -32.28 -54.89
CA ALA A 176 -15.44 -32.89 -54.36
C ALA A 176 -16.62 -32.80 -55.36
N PRO A 177 -17.23 -33.93 -55.77
CA PRO A 177 -18.43 -33.90 -56.60
C PRO A 177 -19.65 -33.45 -55.79
N ALA A 178 -20.46 -32.61 -56.43
CA ALA A 178 -21.58 -31.88 -55.84
C ALA A 178 -22.74 -32.76 -55.37
N ALA A 179 -23.19 -32.56 -54.14
CA ALA A 179 -24.50 -32.98 -53.65
C ALA A 179 -25.11 -31.90 -52.74
N ALA A 180 -26.16 -31.28 -53.29
CA ALA A 180 -27.28 -30.51 -52.74
C ALA A 180 -27.22 -29.88 -51.32
N ALA A 181 -27.46 -28.57 -51.29
CA ALA A 181 -27.85 -27.75 -50.13
C ALA A 181 -29.28 -28.06 -49.64
N PRO A 182 -29.69 -27.56 -48.45
CA PRO A 182 -30.45 -26.30 -48.47
C PRO A 182 -30.27 -25.33 -47.28
N ALA A 183 -30.46 -24.06 -47.63
CA ALA A 183 -31.17 -22.95 -46.97
C ALA A 183 -31.00 -22.63 -45.47
N ALA A 184 -30.49 -21.43 -45.25
CA ALA A 184 -30.49 -20.67 -44.00
C ALA A 184 -31.88 -20.07 -43.68
N VAL A 185 -32.21 -20.02 -42.38
CA VAL A 185 -33.25 -19.14 -41.82
C VAL A 185 -32.65 -18.33 -40.68
N ALA A 186 -32.74 -17.02 -40.80
CA ALA A 186 -32.34 -16.04 -39.80
C ALA A 186 -33.30 -16.05 -38.60
N ALA A 187 -32.76 -16.10 -37.38
CA ALA A 187 -33.53 -15.96 -36.14
C ALA A 187 -32.89 -14.88 -35.23
N ALA A 188 -33.75 -13.97 -34.77
CA ALA A 188 -33.51 -12.96 -33.76
C ALA A 188 -33.13 -13.58 -32.39
N PRO A 189 -32.55 -12.83 -31.44
CA PRO A 189 -31.72 -13.38 -30.37
C PRO A 189 -32.56 -14.12 -29.33
N LYS A 190 -32.42 -15.44 -29.33
CA LYS A 190 -33.01 -16.39 -28.38
C LYS A 190 -31.99 -16.68 -27.27
N ALA A 191 -32.46 -16.81 -26.04
CA ALA A 191 -31.64 -17.24 -24.89
C ALA A 191 -30.82 -18.49 -25.24
N ALA A 192 -29.55 -18.52 -24.78
CA ALA A 192 -28.55 -19.53 -25.11
C ALA A 192 -29.09 -20.98 -24.95
N PRO A 193 -29.00 -21.84 -25.97
CA PRO A 193 -29.49 -23.21 -25.91
C PRO A 193 -28.50 -24.13 -25.16
N ALA A 194 -29.03 -25.12 -24.45
CA ALA A 194 -28.24 -26.13 -23.74
C ALA A 194 -27.37 -27.00 -24.68
N ASP A 195 -27.70 -27.05 -25.98
CA ASP A 195 -26.99 -27.84 -26.99
C ASP A 195 -25.52 -27.42 -27.20
N ASP A 196 -25.17 -26.17 -26.87
CA ASP A 196 -23.79 -25.68 -26.98
C ASP A 196 -22.90 -26.20 -25.82
N ALA A 197 -23.47 -26.43 -24.64
CA ALA A 197 -22.69 -26.83 -23.46
C ALA A 197 -22.12 -28.25 -23.60
N ASP A 198 -22.89 -29.19 -24.14
CA ASP A 198 -22.44 -30.56 -24.34
C ASP A 198 -21.38 -30.65 -25.45
N ALA A 199 -21.53 -29.87 -26.52
CA ALA A 199 -20.51 -29.75 -27.56
C ALA A 199 -19.21 -29.15 -27.03
N ILE A 200 -19.28 -28.14 -26.16
CA ILE A 200 -18.13 -27.55 -25.47
C ILE A 200 -17.44 -28.60 -24.57
N ARG A 201 -18.21 -29.37 -23.79
CA ARG A 201 -17.67 -30.44 -22.93
C ARG A 201 -16.94 -31.51 -23.74
N ALA A 202 -17.56 -32.03 -24.80
CA ALA A 202 -16.94 -33.03 -25.67
C ALA A 202 -15.64 -32.52 -26.31
N ARG A 203 -15.60 -31.23 -26.68
CA ARG A 203 -14.39 -30.59 -27.18
C ARG A 203 -13.31 -30.50 -26.10
N PHE A 204 -13.64 -30.12 -24.88
CA PHE A 204 -12.69 -30.07 -23.77
C PHE A 204 -12.15 -31.45 -23.39
N GLU A 205 -12.98 -32.49 -23.37
CA GLU A 205 -12.50 -33.86 -23.12
C GLU A 205 -11.51 -34.30 -24.19
N LYS A 206 -11.80 -34.00 -25.46
CA LYS A 206 -10.90 -34.30 -26.59
C LYS A 206 -9.57 -33.55 -26.51
N THR A 207 -9.57 -32.27 -26.15
CA THR A 207 -8.36 -31.43 -26.21
C THR A 207 -7.56 -31.41 -24.91
N LEU A 208 -8.22 -31.52 -23.75
CA LEU A 208 -7.59 -31.39 -22.43
C LEU A 208 -7.36 -32.72 -21.73
N ASN A 209 -8.04 -33.79 -22.14
CA ASN A 209 -7.98 -35.10 -21.47
C ASN A 209 -7.78 -36.27 -22.44
N ASP A 210 -7.23 -36.01 -23.63
CA ASP A 210 -6.95 -37.00 -24.67
C ASP A 210 -8.19 -37.82 -25.09
N GLY A 211 -9.37 -37.21 -25.05
CA GLY A 211 -10.64 -37.85 -25.39
C GLY A 211 -11.27 -38.67 -24.25
N ARG A 212 -10.68 -38.68 -23.06
CA ARG A 212 -11.28 -39.30 -21.88
C ARG A 212 -12.30 -38.38 -21.23
N SER A 213 -13.34 -38.98 -20.66
CA SER A 213 -14.31 -38.25 -19.87
C SER A 213 -13.67 -37.60 -18.64
N ALA A 214 -14.22 -36.47 -18.21
CA ALA A 214 -13.79 -35.84 -16.97
C ALA A 214 -13.89 -36.81 -15.78
N ASP A 215 -12.92 -36.73 -14.86
CA ASP A 215 -12.85 -37.58 -13.67
C ASP A 215 -13.95 -37.23 -12.65
N GLY A 216 -14.66 -36.11 -12.84
CA GLY A 216 -15.86 -35.75 -12.09
C GLY A 216 -16.08 -34.24 -12.06
N ASN A 217 -16.81 -33.80 -11.04
CA ASN A 217 -17.03 -32.39 -10.78
C ASN A 217 -16.20 -31.91 -9.60
N LEU A 218 -15.82 -30.63 -9.62
CA LEU A 218 -15.02 -29.97 -8.61
C LEU A 218 -15.71 -28.68 -8.19
N SER A 219 -15.88 -28.44 -6.90
CA SER A 219 -16.42 -27.17 -6.43
C SER A 219 -15.37 -26.06 -6.44
N VAL A 220 -15.79 -24.80 -6.47
CA VAL A 220 -14.88 -23.65 -6.42
C VAL A 220 -13.97 -23.67 -5.17
N ALA A 221 -14.50 -24.09 -4.02
CA ALA A 221 -13.75 -24.21 -2.78
C ALA A 221 -12.66 -25.30 -2.82
N ALA A 222 -12.78 -26.27 -3.74
CA ALA A 222 -11.83 -27.36 -3.92
C ALA A 222 -10.72 -27.05 -4.94
N LEU A 223 -10.70 -25.84 -5.51
CA LEU A 223 -9.62 -25.35 -6.38
C LEU A 223 -8.32 -25.17 -5.58
N GLN A 224 -7.22 -25.66 -6.15
CA GLN A 224 -5.90 -25.66 -5.55
C GLN A 224 -4.91 -24.83 -6.35
N SER A 225 -3.84 -24.37 -5.69
CA SER A 225 -2.75 -23.68 -6.37
C SER A 225 -2.12 -24.60 -7.43
N GLY A 226 -1.93 -24.07 -8.64
CA GLY A 226 -1.41 -24.81 -9.78
C GLY A 226 -2.48 -25.42 -10.70
N ASP A 227 -3.75 -25.45 -10.28
CA ASP A 227 -4.85 -25.85 -11.16
C ASP A 227 -4.96 -24.89 -12.36
N THR A 228 -5.32 -25.40 -13.53
CA THR A 228 -5.59 -24.57 -14.72
C THR A 228 -7.07 -24.60 -15.06
N LEU A 229 -7.70 -23.44 -15.02
CA LEU A 229 -9.11 -23.20 -15.32
C LEU A 229 -9.29 -22.78 -16.78
N TYR A 230 -10.23 -23.40 -17.46
CA TYR A 230 -10.67 -23.08 -18.83
C TYR A 230 -12.14 -22.65 -18.79
N VAL A 231 -12.46 -21.58 -19.51
CA VAL A 231 -13.81 -20.99 -19.52
C VAL A 231 -14.29 -20.82 -20.96
N ASP A 232 -15.30 -21.58 -21.38
CA ASP A 232 -15.91 -21.43 -22.70
C ASP A 232 -17.44 -21.35 -22.55
N GLY A 233 -17.98 -20.15 -22.75
CA GLY A 233 -19.39 -19.85 -22.51
C GLY A 233 -19.84 -20.25 -21.08
N PRO A 234 -20.85 -21.11 -20.94
CA PRO A 234 -21.34 -21.55 -19.63
C PRO A 234 -20.49 -22.67 -19.00
N VAL A 235 -19.57 -23.28 -19.74
CA VAL A 235 -18.80 -24.44 -19.28
C VAL A 235 -17.46 -23.99 -18.71
N ARG A 236 -17.14 -24.49 -17.52
CA ARG A 236 -15.85 -24.30 -16.87
C ARG A 236 -15.21 -25.65 -16.61
N ALA A 237 -13.96 -25.79 -17.02
CA ALA A 237 -13.18 -27.01 -16.88
C ALA A 237 -11.89 -26.73 -16.11
N VAL A 238 -11.45 -27.68 -15.29
CA VAL A 238 -10.24 -27.57 -14.50
C VAL A 238 -9.34 -28.75 -14.82
N THR A 239 -8.11 -28.49 -15.24
CA THR A 239 -7.09 -29.53 -15.34
C THR A 239 -6.17 -29.47 -14.13
N ARG A 240 -6.01 -30.61 -13.45
CA ARG A 240 -5.15 -30.78 -12.29
C ARG A 240 -4.10 -31.84 -12.57
N ARG A 241 -2.87 -31.62 -12.11
CA ARG A 241 -1.81 -32.63 -12.20
C ARG A 241 -1.85 -33.52 -10.96
N GLU A 242 -2.30 -34.76 -11.14
CA GLU A 242 -2.32 -35.78 -10.10
C GLU A 242 -1.19 -36.78 -10.34
N GLY A 243 -0.05 -36.53 -9.68
CA GLY A 243 1.18 -37.29 -9.88
C GLY A 243 1.69 -37.20 -11.32
N ARG A 244 1.60 -38.30 -12.06
CA ARG A 244 2.03 -38.38 -13.48
C ARG A 244 0.89 -38.14 -14.47
N ARG A 245 -0.36 -38.10 -14.02
CA ARG A 245 -1.54 -37.94 -14.88
C ARG A 245 -2.08 -36.52 -14.79
N LEU A 246 -2.57 -36.00 -15.92
CA LEU A 246 -3.45 -34.84 -15.96
C LEU A 246 -4.89 -35.34 -15.80
N ALA A 247 -5.59 -34.86 -14.78
CA ALA A 247 -6.99 -35.13 -14.52
C ALA A 247 -7.83 -33.91 -14.94
N LEU A 248 -9.02 -34.16 -15.49
CA LEU A 248 -9.96 -33.13 -15.94
C LEU A 248 -11.20 -33.17 -15.05
N TYR A 249 -11.62 -32.03 -14.54
CA TYR A 249 -12.85 -31.88 -13.75
C TYR A 249 -13.75 -30.80 -14.33
N TRP A 250 -15.06 -30.97 -14.20
CA TRP A 250 -16.03 -29.90 -14.44
C TRP A 250 -16.15 -29.03 -13.20
N LEU A 251 -16.08 -27.71 -13.35
CA LEU A 251 -16.23 -26.83 -12.20
C LEU A 251 -17.72 -26.60 -11.91
N ASP A 252 -18.14 -27.01 -10.71
CA ASP A 252 -19.46 -26.72 -10.17
C ASP A 252 -19.46 -25.36 -9.48
N GLY A 253 -20.35 -24.49 -9.95
CA GLY A 253 -20.54 -23.14 -9.45
C GLY A 253 -20.01 -22.06 -10.40
N ASP A 254 -20.42 -20.83 -10.12
CA ASP A 254 -19.88 -19.65 -10.80
C ASP A 254 -18.58 -19.22 -10.12
N ILE A 255 -17.55 -18.99 -10.94
CA ILE A 255 -16.30 -18.38 -10.51
C ILE A 255 -16.12 -17.08 -11.28
N ASP A 256 -15.86 -16.00 -10.55
CA ASP A 256 -15.50 -14.74 -11.20
C ASP A 256 -14.04 -14.81 -11.66
N VAL A 257 -13.81 -14.68 -12.97
CA VAL A 257 -12.46 -14.74 -13.56
C VAL A 257 -11.62 -13.50 -13.24
N ARG A 258 -12.22 -12.44 -12.69
CA ARG A 258 -11.54 -11.20 -12.28
C ARG A 258 -10.89 -11.30 -10.90
N ARG A 259 -10.98 -12.46 -10.27
CA ARG A 259 -10.43 -12.75 -8.95
C ARG A 259 -8.91 -12.72 -8.96
N SER A 260 -8.32 -12.19 -7.89
CA SER A 260 -6.86 -12.10 -7.73
C SER A 260 -6.20 -13.46 -7.53
N GLU A 261 -6.98 -14.47 -7.10
CA GLU A 261 -6.51 -15.85 -7.01
C GLU A 261 -6.30 -16.52 -8.39
N LEU A 262 -6.70 -15.85 -9.48
CA LEU A 262 -6.58 -16.34 -10.85
C LEU A 262 -5.61 -15.47 -11.66
N LYS A 263 -4.59 -16.11 -12.24
CA LYS A 263 -3.66 -15.48 -13.18
C LYS A 263 -4.07 -15.79 -14.61
N PRO A 264 -4.35 -14.79 -15.46
CA PRO A 264 -4.62 -15.05 -16.87
C PRO A 264 -3.37 -15.62 -17.56
N LEU A 265 -3.53 -16.74 -18.27
CA LEU A 265 -2.47 -17.38 -19.05
C LEU A 265 -2.68 -17.24 -20.56
N ALA A 266 -3.93 -17.20 -21.01
CA ALA A 266 -4.34 -16.96 -22.39
C ALA A 266 -5.83 -16.57 -22.39
N THR A 267 -6.39 -16.24 -23.56
CA THR A 267 -7.84 -16.10 -23.72
C THR A 267 -8.53 -17.34 -23.15
N ASN A 268 -9.48 -17.13 -22.23
CA ASN A 268 -10.27 -18.20 -21.62
C ASN A 268 -9.47 -19.24 -20.80
N ARG A 269 -8.22 -18.94 -20.43
CA ARG A 269 -7.35 -19.84 -19.66
C ARG A 269 -6.68 -19.11 -18.50
N TYR A 270 -6.84 -19.65 -17.30
CA TYR A 270 -6.38 -19.05 -16.06
C TYR A 270 -5.64 -20.07 -15.19
N GLN A 271 -4.61 -19.66 -14.48
CA GLN A 271 -3.93 -20.46 -13.46
C GLN A 271 -4.40 -20.04 -12.08
N VAL A 272 -4.81 -21.00 -11.26
CA VAL A 272 -5.11 -20.76 -9.86
C VAL A 272 -3.79 -20.55 -9.10
N LEU A 273 -3.58 -19.36 -8.56
CA LEU A 273 -2.39 -19.01 -7.79
C LEU A 273 -2.50 -19.50 -6.36
N SER A 274 -3.70 -19.43 -5.77
CA SER A 274 -3.96 -19.80 -4.38
C SER A 274 -5.37 -20.36 -4.24
N ALA A 275 -5.62 -21.14 -3.18
CA ALA A 275 -6.95 -21.66 -2.88
C ALA A 275 -7.99 -20.53 -2.80
N VAL A 276 -9.11 -20.69 -3.52
CA VAL A 276 -10.18 -19.70 -3.56
C VAL A 276 -10.95 -19.76 -2.25
N ARG A 277 -10.95 -18.66 -1.49
CA ARG A 277 -11.65 -18.58 -0.20
C ARG A 277 -13.04 -17.98 -0.38
N GLY A 278 -14.05 -18.65 0.20
CA GLY A 278 -15.45 -18.22 0.20
C GLY A 278 -16.26 -18.73 -1.00
N GLU A 279 -17.42 -18.12 -1.23
CA GLU A 279 -18.24 -18.40 -2.41
C GLU A 279 -17.49 -17.94 -3.68
N GLY A 280 -17.50 -18.76 -4.73
CA GLY A 280 -16.73 -18.53 -5.96
C GLY A 280 -17.05 -17.21 -6.68
N THR A 281 -18.16 -16.59 -6.33
CA THR A 281 -18.60 -15.28 -6.79
C THR A 281 -18.15 -14.18 -5.83
N LEU A 282 -17.77 -13.01 -6.36
CA LEU A 282 -17.60 -11.83 -5.52
C LEU A 282 -18.94 -11.52 -4.84
N ARG A 283 -18.95 -11.38 -3.51
CA ARG A 283 -20.15 -11.04 -2.74
C ARG A 283 -20.84 -9.83 -3.38
N LYS A 284 -22.08 -10.01 -3.83
CA LYS A 284 -22.93 -8.97 -4.45
C LYS A 284 -23.19 -7.75 -3.56
N GLU A 285 -22.82 -7.82 -2.27
CA GLU A 285 -23.03 -6.74 -1.29
C GLU A 285 -22.21 -5.46 -1.55
N PHE A 286 -21.21 -5.48 -2.45
CA PHE A 286 -20.48 -4.27 -2.86
C PHE A 286 -20.97 -3.62 -4.15
N ALA A 287 -22.02 -4.14 -4.79
CA ALA A 287 -22.56 -3.60 -6.05
C ALA A 287 -23.41 -2.31 -5.90
N ALA A 288 -23.52 -1.74 -4.69
CA ALA A 288 -24.41 -0.62 -4.39
C ALA A 288 -23.71 0.68 -3.92
N GLY A 289 -22.38 0.76 -4.02
CA GLY A 289 -21.64 2.03 -3.91
C GLY A 289 -21.00 2.33 -5.27
N ALA A 290 -21.33 3.48 -5.87
CA ALA A 290 -21.02 3.86 -7.24
C ALA A 290 -19.75 3.21 -7.81
N ALA A 291 -19.93 2.31 -8.80
CA ALA A 291 -18.82 1.68 -9.52
C ALA A 291 -17.87 2.73 -10.10
N SER A 292 -18.38 3.91 -10.46
CA SER A 292 -17.61 5.08 -10.83
C SER A 292 -17.54 6.13 -9.71
N LEU A 293 -16.33 6.44 -9.28
CA LEU A 293 -16.01 7.57 -8.41
C LEU A 293 -15.68 8.78 -9.28
N THR A 294 -16.37 9.91 -9.10
CA THR A 294 -15.91 11.19 -9.66
C THR A 294 -15.23 11.98 -8.56
N ALA A 295 -13.91 11.77 -8.44
CA ALA A 295 -13.10 12.38 -7.40
C ALA A 295 -12.79 13.84 -7.73
N ARG A 296 -12.91 14.70 -6.73
CA ARG A 296 -12.50 16.11 -6.83
C ARG A 296 -11.58 16.47 -5.68
N GLU A 297 -10.76 17.50 -5.90
CA GLU A 297 -10.02 18.08 -4.80
C GLU A 297 -11.02 18.65 -3.78
N PRO A 298 -10.95 18.21 -2.51
CA PRO A 298 -11.88 18.67 -1.50
C PRO A 298 -11.55 20.11 -1.08
N ALA A 299 -12.60 20.92 -0.88
CA ALA A 299 -12.44 22.30 -0.41
C ALA A 299 -11.70 22.36 0.94
N ASP A 300 -10.97 23.45 1.14
CA ASP A 300 -10.26 23.72 2.39
C ASP A 300 -11.20 23.65 3.60
N GLY A 301 -10.76 22.95 4.65
CA GLY A 301 -11.56 22.75 5.87
C GLY A 301 -12.75 21.81 5.74
N SER A 302 -12.97 21.16 4.59
CA SER A 302 -14.01 20.14 4.48
C SER A 302 -13.74 18.94 5.40
N PRO A 303 -14.79 18.24 5.89
CA PRO A 303 -14.62 17.07 6.76
C PRO A 303 -13.79 15.96 6.10
N ALA A 304 -14.00 15.72 4.80
CA ALA A 304 -13.26 14.72 4.04
C ALA A 304 -11.78 15.07 3.93
N ARG A 305 -11.44 16.34 3.61
CA ARG A 305 -10.06 16.83 3.58
C ARG A 305 -9.38 16.65 4.92
N THR A 306 -10.01 17.16 5.97
CA THR A 306 -9.47 17.12 7.34
C THR A 306 -9.24 15.68 7.82
N SER A 307 -10.17 14.77 7.52
CA SER A 307 -10.06 13.35 7.90
C SER A 307 -8.92 12.64 7.16
N LEU A 308 -8.80 12.85 5.85
CA LEU A 308 -7.76 12.23 5.03
C LEU A 308 -6.37 12.82 5.32
N GLU A 309 -6.24 14.13 5.49
CA GLU A 309 -4.98 14.77 5.88
C GLU A 309 -4.53 14.31 7.27
N LYS A 310 -5.45 14.24 8.24
CA LYS A 310 -5.14 13.72 9.58
C LYS A 310 -4.67 12.27 9.57
N SER A 311 -5.30 11.42 8.77
CA SER A 311 -5.01 9.98 8.76
C SER A 311 -3.83 9.59 7.86
N LEU A 312 -3.57 10.34 6.78
CA LEU A 312 -2.57 9.99 5.78
C LEU A 312 -1.33 10.88 5.84
N ASN A 313 -1.45 12.10 6.36
CA ASN A 313 -0.40 13.11 6.32
C ASN A 313 -0.22 13.82 7.68
N ASP A 314 -0.57 13.16 8.78
CA ASP A 314 -0.42 13.66 10.15
C ASP A 314 -1.07 15.04 10.39
N GLY A 315 -2.12 15.36 9.63
CA GLY A 315 -2.84 16.64 9.68
C GLY A 315 -2.23 17.73 8.81
N HIS A 316 -1.13 17.46 8.11
CA HIS A 316 -0.54 18.38 7.15
C HIS A 316 -1.34 18.41 5.85
N ALA A 317 -1.40 19.60 5.24
CA ALA A 317 -2.10 19.80 3.98
C ALA A 317 -1.50 18.93 2.87
N ILE A 318 -2.36 18.27 2.10
CA ILE A 318 -1.97 17.64 0.83
C ILE A 318 -2.23 18.69 -0.26
N SER A 319 -1.18 19.14 -0.96
CA SER A 319 -1.26 20.25 -1.92
C SER A 319 -1.21 19.80 -3.37
N GLU A 320 -0.77 18.57 -3.64
CA GLU A 320 -0.63 18.07 -5.01
C GLU A 320 -1.87 17.28 -5.44
N THR A 321 -2.19 17.33 -6.72
CA THR A 321 -3.28 16.58 -7.34
C THR A 321 -2.71 15.57 -8.35
N ILE A 322 -3.48 14.51 -8.60
CA ILE A 322 -3.14 13.48 -9.58
C ILE A 322 -4.40 13.02 -10.31
N GLU A 323 -4.26 12.74 -11.60
CA GLU A 323 -5.33 12.23 -12.46
C GLU A 323 -5.27 10.68 -12.49
N PRO A 324 -6.41 9.99 -12.70
CA PRO A 324 -6.47 8.53 -12.87
C PRO A 324 -5.41 7.98 -13.84
N ALA A 325 -5.22 8.64 -14.99
CA ALA A 325 -4.25 8.25 -16.02
C ALA A 325 -2.77 8.32 -15.57
N LYS A 326 -2.48 8.92 -14.41
CA LYS A 326 -1.13 9.03 -13.84
C LYS A 326 -0.93 8.10 -12.63
N LEU A 327 -1.92 7.29 -12.28
CA LEU A 327 -1.80 6.26 -11.25
C LEU A 327 -0.78 5.20 -11.68
N LYS A 328 -0.07 4.66 -10.70
CA LYS A 328 0.98 3.66 -10.91
C LYS A 328 0.75 2.46 -10.02
N SER A 329 1.22 1.30 -10.47
CA SER A 329 1.28 0.07 -9.70
C SER A 329 1.94 0.33 -8.35
N GLY A 330 1.26 -0.13 -7.30
CA GLY A 330 1.67 0.08 -5.91
C GLY A 330 1.09 1.31 -5.23
N ASP A 331 0.44 2.22 -5.97
CA ASP A 331 -0.31 3.32 -5.36
C ASP A 331 -1.47 2.79 -4.52
N VAL A 332 -1.80 3.51 -3.44
CA VAL A 332 -2.92 3.20 -2.57
C VAL A 332 -3.88 4.38 -2.55
N ILE A 333 -5.13 4.14 -2.92
CA ILE A 333 -6.20 5.13 -3.00
C ILE A 333 -7.10 4.98 -1.77
N TYR A 334 -7.33 6.08 -1.07
CA TYR A 334 -8.25 6.18 0.06
C TYR A 334 -9.43 7.05 -0.34
N VAL A 335 -10.64 6.54 -0.22
CA VAL A 335 -11.87 7.21 -0.66
C VAL A 335 -12.68 7.69 0.55
N SER A 336 -13.18 8.93 0.50
CA SER A 336 -14.07 9.48 1.51
C SER A 336 -15.14 10.33 0.83
N GLY A 337 -16.32 9.74 0.62
CA GLY A 337 -17.38 10.37 -0.16
C GLY A 337 -16.96 10.59 -1.61
N ASP A 338 -16.91 11.84 -2.04
CA ASP A 338 -16.49 12.31 -3.36
C ASP A 338 -15.03 12.79 -3.42
N ALA A 339 -14.30 12.69 -2.30
CA ALA A 339 -12.87 12.96 -2.23
C ALA A 339 -12.08 11.65 -2.23
N ALA A 340 -10.93 11.64 -2.89
CA ALA A 340 -9.99 10.54 -2.79
C ALA A 340 -8.55 11.04 -2.69
N ALA A 341 -7.74 10.38 -1.87
CA ALA A 341 -6.32 10.66 -1.71
C ALA A 341 -5.50 9.45 -2.17
N VAL A 342 -4.42 9.71 -2.89
CA VAL A 342 -3.47 8.70 -3.38
C VAL A 342 -2.20 8.80 -2.55
N VAL A 343 -1.79 7.68 -1.98
CA VAL A 343 -0.51 7.53 -1.28
C VAL A 343 0.42 6.72 -2.17
N ARG A 344 1.56 7.32 -2.53
CA ARG A 344 2.58 6.71 -3.39
C ARG A 344 3.90 6.69 -2.66
N ARG A 345 4.59 5.56 -2.74
CA ARG A 345 5.96 5.42 -2.23
C ARG A 345 6.97 5.68 -3.34
N ILE A 346 7.88 6.62 -3.12
CA ILE A 346 8.99 6.92 -4.03
C ILE A 346 10.29 6.69 -3.27
N GLY A 347 10.90 5.53 -3.48
CA GLY A 347 12.07 5.11 -2.70
C GLY A 347 11.75 4.95 -1.21
N ARG A 348 12.32 5.82 -0.38
CA ARG A 348 12.05 5.86 1.07
C ARG A 348 10.95 6.86 1.44
N ASP A 349 10.59 7.74 0.52
CA ASP A 349 9.64 8.82 0.78
C ASP A 349 8.21 8.38 0.44
N ILE A 350 7.26 9.00 1.14
CA ILE A 350 5.83 8.84 0.91
C ILE A 350 5.31 10.19 0.44
N VAL A 351 4.78 10.22 -0.77
CA VAL A 351 4.11 11.39 -1.33
C VAL A 351 2.61 11.13 -1.36
N ARG A 352 1.82 12.19 -1.18
CA ARG A 352 0.36 12.13 -1.19
C ARG A 352 -0.18 13.11 -2.22
N PHE A 353 -1.24 12.70 -2.89
CA PHE A 353 -1.94 13.50 -3.89
C PHE A 353 -3.44 13.43 -3.64
N TRP A 354 -4.18 14.48 -4.00
CA TRP A 354 -5.62 14.39 -4.23
C TRP A 354 -5.89 13.77 -5.60
N LEU A 355 -6.73 12.75 -5.65
CA LEU A 355 -7.22 12.22 -6.93
C LEU A 355 -8.28 13.16 -7.50
N VAL A 356 -8.09 13.57 -8.74
CA VAL A 356 -9.05 14.43 -9.47
C VAL A 356 -9.38 13.77 -10.79
N GLY A 357 -10.67 13.49 -11.01
CA GLY A 357 -11.17 12.84 -12.22
C GLY A 357 -12.13 11.68 -11.93
N THR A 358 -12.63 11.06 -12.99
CA THR A 358 -13.50 9.89 -12.88
C THR A 358 -12.67 8.61 -12.87
N LEU A 359 -12.94 7.72 -11.93
CA LEU A 359 -12.26 6.45 -11.76
C LEU A 359 -13.30 5.35 -11.53
N ASP A 360 -13.28 4.32 -12.37
CA ASP A 360 -14.05 3.09 -12.09
C ASP A 360 -13.32 2.26 -11.03
N LEU A 361 -13.89 2.14 -9.84
CA LEU A 361 -13.33 1.39 -8.71
C LEU A 361 -13.41 -0.13 -8.91
N GLN A 362 -14.21 -0.59 -9.89
CA GLN A 362 -14.36 -1.99 -10.25
C GLN A 362 -13.53 -2.39 -11.49
N GLN A 363 -12.74 -1.45 -12.04
CA GLN A 363 -11.95 -1.73 -13.23
C GLN A 363 -10.81 -2.71 -12.98
N ALA A 364 -10.42 -3.41 -14.05
CA ALA A 364 -9.25 -4.26 -14.03
C ALA A 364 -7.99 -3.42 -13.75
N GLY A 365 -7.25 -3.77 -12.70
CA GLY A 365 -6.06 -3.01 -12.27
C GLY A 365 -6.24 -2.28 -10.95
N LEU A 366 -7.43 -2.27 -10.35
CA LEU A 366 -7.65 -1.87 -8.97
C LEU A 366 -8.05 -3.08 -8.11
N GLN A 367 -7.53 -3.13 -6.89
CA GLN A 367 -7.88 -4.13 -5.89
C GLN A 367 -8.41 -3.45 -4.64
N ALA A 368 -9.61 -3.82 -4.18
CA ALA A 368 -10.08 -3.41 -2.87
C ALA A 368 -9.19 -4.03 -1.76
N ASP A 369 -8.63 -3.17 -0.90
CA ASP A 369 -7.77 -3.51 0.23
C ASP A 369 -8.42 -3.10 1.57
N GLY A 370 -9.70 -2.69 1.53
CA GLY A 370 -10.51 -2.29 2.68
C GLY A 370 -11.77 -1.57 2.22
N ALA A 371 -12.66 -1.21 3.17
CA ALA A 371 -13.95 -0.60 2.86
C ALA A 371 -13.86 0.66 1.99
N ASN A 372 -12.79 1.45 2.17
CA ASN A 372 -12.54 2.71 1.49
C ASN A 372 -11.10 2.79 0.97
N LYS A 373 -10.47 1.63 0.72
CA LYS A 373 -9.05 1.54 0.39
C LYS A 373 -8.88 0.65 -0.82
N TYR A 374 -8.19 1.16 -1.83
CA TYR A 374 -7.93 0.47 -3.09
C TYR A 374 -6.44 0.51 -3.39
N LYS A 375 -5.91 -0.58 -3.94
CA LYS A 375 -4.53 -0.69 -4.37
C LYS A 375 -4.50 -0.75 -5.89
N VAL A 376 -3.66 0.08 -6.49
CA VAL A 376 -3.38 0.03 -7.93
C VAL A 376 -2.43 -1.13 -8.20
N LEU A 377 -2.87 -2.06 -9.03
CA LEU A 377 -2.10 -3.24 -9.43
C LEU A 377 -1.28 -2.98 -10.69
N ASN A 378 -1.84 -2.22 -11.64
CA ASN A 378 -1.25 -2.00 -12.97
C ASN A 378 -1.27 -0.51 -13.32
N ASP A 379 -0.39 -0.08 -14.23
CA ASP A 379 -0.28 1.33 -14.66
C ASP A 379 -1.36 1.76 -15.67
N THR A 380 -2.29 0.87 -16.02
CA THR A 380 -3.31 1.07 -17.08
C THR A 380 -4.70 1.40 -16.53
N VAL A 381 -4.74 2.10 -15.39
CA VAL A 381 -6.00 2.52 -14.78
C VAL A 381 -6.50 3.77 -15.51
N HIS A 382 -7.75 3.74 -15.97
CA HIS A 382 -8.37 4.81 -16.76
C HIS A 382 -9.54 5.47 -16.03
#